data_AF-A0A9D8NL63-F1
#
_entry.id   AF-A0A9D8NL63-F1
#
_cell.length_a   1.000
_cell.length_b   1.000
_cell.length_c   1.000
_cell.angle_alpha   90.00
_cell.angle_beta   90.00
_cell.angle_gamma   90.00
#
_symmetry.space_group_name_H-M   'P 1'
#
loop_
_entity.id
_entity.type
_entity.pdbx_description
1 polymer ?
#
loop_
_entity_poly.entity_id
_entity_poly.type
_entity_poly.pdbx_seq_one_letter_code
_entity_poly.pdbx_strand_id
1 'polypeptide(L)'
;MLINGRQSICHKLVYEVRYKYGYAYLDRCGSIINEIMNSYPAWTQETVPDPQNAPLICLENGMKLNFGATKYDFSLEQPFGDEEDLTSSDIERFIDHADGISSLINERLDLRIFTRVGFRIWYIFRAETLTDAESWIKQLLGIIPFDDQIAKALNNSSVEARNYAVVIASSDRKFRISINGVESYAKLDIRGNILDVRVSKLHREQDKYLLKQLKEKKRVAKNPHFAGMLDIDSFVETPNGVDAKDFITESLRQIEDALPKVSKKVI
;
A
#
# COMPACT_ATOMS: atom_id res chain seq x y z
N MET A 1 15.45 6.29 -2.75
CA MET A 1 16.44 5.37 -3.39
C MET A 1 16.67 5.81 -4.83
N LEU A 2 17.88 5.66 -5.37
CA LEU A 2 18.20 6.04 -6.75
C LEU A 2 18.36 4.79 -7.64
N ILE A 3 17.52 4.67 -8.68
CA ILE A 3 17.60 3.57 -9.66
C ILE A 3 17.75 4.16 -11.07
N ASN A 4 18.85 3.82 -11.74
CA ASN A 4 19.15 4.28 -13.09
C ASN A 4 18.93 5.80 -13.28
N GLY A 5 19.48 6.60 -12.36
CA GLY A 5 19.39 8.07 -12.39
C GLY A 5 18.06 8.69 -11.95
N ARG A 6 17.02 7.89 -11.64
CA ARG A 6 15.72 8.40 -11.13
C ARG A 6 15.57 8.15 -9.63
N GLN A 7 15.18 9.20 -8.91
CA GLN A 7 14.83 9.10 -7.49
C GLN A 7 13.47 8.42 -7.36
N SER A 8 13.41 7.40 -6.51
CA SER A 8 12.17 6.72 -6.12
C SER A 8 11.44 7.52 -5.04
N ILE A 9 10.13 7.57 -5.14
CA ILE A 9 9.23 8.05 -4.09
C ILE A 9 8.49 6.84 -3.52
N CYS A 10 8.50 6.65 -2.19
CA CYS A 10 7.68 5.62 -1.55
C CYS A 10 6.23 6.08 -1.53
N HIS A 11 5.43 5.53 -2.43
CA HIS A 11 4.06 5.98 -2.65
C HIS A 11 3.05 5.28 -1.75
N LYS A 12 3.22 3.98 -1.52
CA LYS A 12 2.26 3.20 -0.75
C LYS A 12 2.91 2.02 -0.04
N LEU A 13 2.46 1.77 1.19
CA LEU A 13 2.72 0.58 1.97
C LEU A 13 1.41 -0.18 2.19
N VAL A 14 1.45 -1.50 2.12
CA VAL A 14 0.33 -2.37 2.46
C VAL A 14 0.85 -3.57 3.23
N TYR A 15 0.25 -3.85 4.38
CA TYR A 15 0.47 -5.08 5.14
C TYR A 15 -0.84 -5.86 5.14
N GLU A 16 -0.84 -7.11 4.68
CA GLU A 16 -2.03 -7.96 4.57
C GLU A 16 -1.81 -9.30 5.24
N VAL A 17 -2.80 -9.74 6.00
CA VAL A 17 -2.86 -11.09 6.57
C VAL A 17 -4.17 -11.73 6.14
N ARG A 18 -4.07 -12.92 5.56
CA ARG A 18 -5.22 -13.77 5.22
C ARG A 18 -5.23 -15.00 6.09
N TYR A 19 -6.43 -15.44 6.45
CA TYR A 19 -6.64 -16.58 7.32
C TYR A 19 -7.86 -17.37 6.87
N LYS A 20 -7.90 -18.63 7.29
CA LYS A 20 -8.94 -19.58 6.86
C LYS A 20 -10.24 -19.43 7.66
N TYR A 21 -10.12 -19.11 8.95
CA TYR A 21 -11.23 -19.20 9.91
C TYR A 21 -11.35 -17.91 10.74
N GLY A 22 -12.11 -16.94 10.25
CA GLY A 22 -12.49 -15.72 11.00
C GLY A 22 -13.96 -15.72 11.44
N TYR A 23 -14.50 -16.88 11.83
CA TYR A 23 -15.93 -17.04 12.10
C TYR A 23 -16.44 -16.13 13.23
N ALA A 24 -15.57 -15.78 14.18
CA ALA A 24 -15.91 -14.87 15.28
C ALA A 24 -16.03 -13.40 14.87
N TYR A 25 -15.76 -13.05 13.60
CA TYR A 25 -15.78 -11.66 13.13
C TYR A 25 -17.12 -10.98 13.38
N LEU A 26 -18.25 -11.60 13.00
CA LEU A 26 -19.56 -10.96 13.13
C LEU A 26 -19.93 -10.69 14.60
N ASP A 27 -19.53 -11.58 15.51
CA ASP A 27 -19.82 -11.45 16.93
C ASP A 27 -18.92 -10.43 17.64
N ARG A 28 -17.67 -10.27 17.16
CA ARG A 28 -16.62 -9.50 17.85
C ARG A 28 -16.21 -8.21 17.12
N CYS A 29 -16.73 -7.94 15.92
CA CYS A 29 -16.37 -6.76 15.12
C CYS A 29 -16.57 -5.46 15.89
N GLY A 30 -17.76 -5.25 16.48
CA GLY A 30 -18.05 -4.03 17.22
C GLY A 30 -17.14 -3.81 18.44
N SER A 31 -16.84 -4.87 19.20
CA SER A 31 -15.94 -4.75 20.36
C SER A 31 -14.49 -4.50 19.94
N ILE A 32 -14.01 -5.14 18.86
CA ILE A 32 -12.69 -4.89 18.29
C ILE A 32 -12.56 -3.42 17.86
N ILE A 33 -13.54 -2.87 17.14
CA ILE A 33 -13.50 -1.46 16.72
C ILE A 33 -13.43 -0.53 17.93
N ASN A 34 -14.29 -0.75 18.93
CA ASN A 34 -14.30 0.09 20.13
C ASN A 34 -12.95 0.03 20.86
N GLU A 35 -12.34 -1.14 20.95
CA GLU A 35 -11.03 -1.31 21.58
C GLU A 35 -9.92 -0.64 20.78
N ILE A 36 -9.90 -0.76 19.45
CA ILE A 36 -8.98 -0.03 18.58
C ILE A 36 -9.12 1.48 18.80
N MET A 37 -10.35 2.01 18.80
CA MET A 37 -10.60 3.45 18.96
C MET A 37 -10.26 3.96 20.37
N ASN A 38 -10.36 3.10 21.39
CA ASN A 38 -9.97 3.44 22.76
C ASN A 38 -8.44 3.43 22.95
N SER A 39 -7.76 2.42 22.41
CA SER A 39 -6.30 2.26 22.54
C SER A 39 -5.52 3.16 21.56
N TYR A 40 -6.12 3.49 20.42
CA TYR A 40 -5.56 4.36 19.39
C TYR A 40 -6.56 5.48 19.01
N PRO A 41 -6.66 6.55 19.81
CA PRO A 41 -7.71 7.58 19.67
C PRO A 41 -7.78 8.31 18.33
N ALA A 42 -6.70 8.27 17.54
CA ALA A 42 -6.67 8.82 16.19
C ALA A 42 -7.46 7.99 15.17
N TRP A 43 -7.78 6.72 15.47
CA TRP A 43 -8.56 5.86 14.59
C TRP A 43 -10.06 6.11 14.73
N THR A 44 -10.76 6.06 13.60
CA THR A 44 -12.21 6.16 13.53
C THR A 44 -12.76 5.31 12.39
N GLN A 45 -14.07 5.10 12.34
CA GLN A 45 -14.73 4.37 11.26
C GLN A 45 -14.69 5.20 9.96
N GLU A 46 -14.23 4.61 8.86
CA GLU A 46 -14.28 5.26 7.54
C GLU A 46 -15.70 5.14 6.96
N THR A 47 -16.29 3.96 7.05
CA THR A 47 -17.71 3.70 6.73
C THR A 47 -18.35 2.82 7.80
N VAL A 48 -19.68 2.67 7.73
CA VAL A 48 -20.39 1.73 8.60
C VAL A 48 -19.86 0.32 8.33
N PRO A 49 -19.40 -0.42 9.35
CA PRO A 49 -18.98 -1.81 9.19
C PRO A 49 -20.13 -2.69 8.67
N ASP A 50 -19.78 -3.65 7.82
CA ASP A 50 -20.72 -4.59 7.24
C ASP A 50 -20.26 -6.06 7.51
N PRO A 51 -21.07 -7.07 7.12
CA PRO A 51 -20.71 -8.47 7.34
C PRO A 51 -19.43 -8.93 6.62
N GLN A 52 -18.94 -8.18 5.64
CA GLN A 52 -17.72 -8.49 4.89
C GLN A 52 -16.50 -7.79 5.48
N ASN A 53 -16.66 -6.55 5.94
CA ASN A 53 -15.53 -5.70 6.28
C ASN A 53 -15.84 -4.58 7.30
N ALA A 54 -14.80 -4.15 7.99
CA ALA A 54 -14.81 -3.09 9.00
C ALA A 54 -13.68 -2.09 8.70
N PRO A 55 -13.94 -1.09 7.84
CA PRO A 55 -12.92 -0.13 7.43
C PRO A 55 -12.77 0.99 8.47
N LEU A 56 -11.54 1.19 8.92
CA LEU A 56 -11.11 2.23 9.84
C LEU A 56 -10.05 3.11 9.18
N ILE A 57 -10.00 4.37 9.59
CA ILE A 57 -9.00 5.36 9.15
C ILE A 57 -8.37 6.04 10.35
N CYS A 58 -7.05 6.15 10.34
CA CYS A 58 -6.26 6.95 11.27
C CYS A 58 -6.26 8.41 10.80
N LEU A 59 -6.86 9.30 11.59
CA LEU A 59 -6.99 10.71 11.24
C LEU A 59 -5.64 11.45 11.25
N GLU A 60 -4.66 10.95 11.99
CA GLU A 60 -3.34 11.59 12.14
C GLU A 60 -2.49 11.54 10.86
N ASN A 61 -2.47 10.37 10.20
CA ASN A 61 -1.57 10.09 9.08
C ASN A 61 -2.28 9.46 7.86
N GLY A 62 -3.61 9.32 7.89
CA GLY A 62 -4.37 8.76 6.78
C GLY A 62 -4.21 7.26 6.57
N MET A 63 -3.54 6.56 7.49
CA MET A 63 -3.44 5.10 7.45
C MET A 63 -4.84 4.49 7.50
N LYS A 64 -5.07 3.46 6.69
CA LYS A 64 -6.32 2.71 6.66
C LYS A 64 -6.10 1.31 7.19
N LEU A 65 -7.12 0.80 7.84
CA LEU A 65 -7.24 -0.59 8.26
C LEU A 65 -8.55 -1.11 7.72
N ASN A 66 -8.54 -2.30 7.16
CA ASN A 66 -9.76 -3.02 6.86
C ASN A 66 -9.64 -4.44 7.39
N PHE A 67 -10.57 -4.89 8.23
CA PHE A 67 -10.59 -6.26 8.70
C PHE A 67 -11.96 -6.90 8.50
N GLY A 68 -11.99 -8.21 8.26
CA GLY A 68 -13.22 -8.93 7.93
C GLY A 68 -13.18 -10.38 8.40
N ALA A 69 -13.91 -11.26 7.71
CA ALA A 69 -13.99 -12.68 8.07
C ALA A 69 -12.83 -13.54 7.53
N THR A 70 -12.05 -13.04 6.57
CA THR A 70 -11.02 -13.84 5.86
C THR A 70 -9.66 -13.14 5.76
N LYS A 71 -9.60 -11.85 6.07
CA LYS A 71 -8.36 -11.08 6.05
C LYS A 71 -8.44 -9.81 6.89
N TYR A 72 -7.28 -9.25 7.19
CA TYR A 72 -7.14 -7.84 7.49
C TYR A 72 -5.97 -7.25 6.71
N ASP A 73 -6.07 -5.97 6.39
CA ASP A 73 -4.99 -5.22 5.76
C ASP A 73 -4.87 -3.79 6.30
N PHE A 74 -3.63 -3.34 6.40
CA PHE A 74 -3.26 -1.97 6.69
C PHE A 74 -2.71 -1.35 5.42
N SER A 75 -3.03 -0.09 5.16
CA SER A 75 -2.40 0.65 4.08
C SER A 75 -2.06 2.08 4.49
N LEU A 76 -0.90 2.55 4.05
CA LEU A 76 -0.49 3.93 4.16
C LEU A 76 -0.11 4.40 2.77
N GLU A 77 -0.77 5.45 2.30
CA GLU A 77 -0.53 6.04 0.99
C GLU A 77 -0.02 7.46 1.19
N GLN A 78 0.92 7.88 0.34
CA GLN A 78 1.41 9.25 0.34
C GLN A 78 0.23 10.21 0.23
N PRO A 79 0.08 11.18 1.16
CA PRO A 79 -1.04 12.11 1.12
C PRO A 79 -1.04 12.89 -0.19
N PHE A 80 -2.23 13.00 -0.81
CA PHE A 80 -2.40 13.80 -2.01
C PHE A 80 -2.07 15.26 -1.69
N GLY A 81 -1.06 15.82 -2.37
CA GLY A 81 -0.73 17.24 -2.26
C GLY A 81 0.37 17.63 -1.32
N ASP A 82 0.93 16.68 -0.56
CA ASP A 82 2.07 16.97 0.28
C ASP A 82 3.34 17.04 -0.56
N GLU A 83 4.28 17.89 -0.14
CA GLU A 83 5.58 18.01 -0.80
C GLU A 83 6.54 16.91 -0.34
N GLU A 84 6.23 16.28 0.78
CA GLU A 84 7.10 15.31 1.44
C GLU A 84 6.70 13.88 1.06
N ASP A 85 7.72 13.07 0.79
CA ASP A 85 7.59 11.63 0.67
C ASP A 85 7.25 11.03 2.04
N LEU A 86 6.73 9.79 2.06
CA LEU A 86 6.58 9.07 3.34
C LEU A 86 7.91 9.04 4.08
N THR A 87 7.93 9.63 5.28
CA THR A 87 9.14 9.77 6.09
C THR A 87 9.42 8.48 6.86
N SER A 88 10.65 8.31 7.35
CA SER A 88 10.97 7.18 8.24
C SER A 88 10.05 7.13 9.48
N SER A 89 9.65 8.29 10.02
CA SER A 89 8.70 8.35 11.14
C SER A 89 7.30 7.85 10.76
N ASP A 90 6.87 8.07 9.52
CA ASP A 90 5.59 7.55 9.04
C ASP A 90 5.63 6.04 8.88
N ILE A 91 6.75 5.51 8.37
CA ILE A 91 6.99 4.07 8.23
C ILE A 91 7.04 3.39 9.61
N GLU A 92 7.75 3.96 10.57
CA GLU A 92 7.81 3.45 11.95
C GLU A 92 6.42 3.42 12.59
N ARG A 93 5.64 4.50 12.46
CA ARG A 93 4.24 4.53 12.94
C ARG A 93 3.36 3.50 12.23
N PHE A 94 3.57 3.27 10.93
CA PHE A 94 2.88 2.20 10.20
C PHE A 94 3.18 0.83 10.79
N ILE A 95 4.45 0.55 11.07
CA ILE A 95 4.88 -0.72 11.67
C ILE A 95 4.25 -0.89 13.06
N ASP A 96 4.34 0.12 13.93
CA ASP A 96 3.83 0.04 15.30
C ASP A 96 2.30 -0.12 15.36
N HIS A 97 1.56 0.59 14.49
CA HIS A 97 0.10 0.42 14.41
C HIS A 97 -0.28 -0.94 13.83
N ALA A 98 0.40 -1.39 12.77
CA ALA A 98 0.16 -2.70 12.17
C ALA A 98 0.40 -3.80 13.20
N ASP A 99 1.46 -3.70 14.00
CA ASP A 99 1.81 -4.67 15.04
C ASP A 99 0.78 -4.75 16.17
N GLY A 100 0.51 -3.61 16.83
CA GLY A 100 -0.39 -3.60 17.97
C GLY A 100 -1.84 -3.94 17.60
N ILE A 101 -2.33 -3.40 16.48
CA ILE A 101 -3.72 -3.67 16.06
C ILE A 101 -3.86 -5.07 15.45
N SER A 102 -2.87 -5.58 14.71
CA SER A 102 -2.92 -6.97 14.21
C SER A 102 -2.92 -7.98 15.36
N SER A 103 -2.11 -7.75 16.40
CA SER A 103 -2.08 -8.58 17.61
C SER A 103 -3.46 -8.61 18.28
N LEU A 104 -4.08 -7.44 18.44
CA LEU A 104 -5.44 -7.32 18.97
C LEU A 104 -6.46 -8.10 18.12
N ILE A 105 -6.43 -7.94 16.79
CA ILE A 105 -7.34 -8.66 15.89
C ILE A 105 -7.12 -10.17 15.96
N ASN A 106 -5.87 -10.63 15.95
CA ASN A 106 -5.51 -12.04 16.04
C ASN A 106 -6.03 -12.67 17.33
N GLU A 107 -5.83 -12.00 18.47
CA GLU A 107 -6.31 -12.44 19.78
C GLU A 107 -7.85 -12.45 19.82
N ARG A 108 -8.47 -11.33 19.45
CA ARG A 108 -9.92 -11.17 19.53
C ARG A 108 -10.65 -12.06 18.55
N LEU A 109 -10.10 -12.44 17.42
CA LEU A 109 -10.74 -13.38 16.49
C LEU A 109 -10.29 -14.83 16.68
N ASP A 110 -9.39 -15.10 17.64
CA ASP A 110 -8.76 -16.41 17.88
C ASP A 110 -8.18 -17.01 16.59
N LEU A 111 -7.45 -16.20 15.82
CA LEU A 111 -6.90 -16.60 14.53
C LEU A 111 -5.71 -17.53 14.73
N ARG A 112 -5.80 -18.74 14.16
CA ARG A 112 -4.75 -19.78 14.27
C ARG A 112 -4.20 -20.26 12.94
N ILE A 113 -4.99 -20.17 11.86
CA ILE A 113 -4.61 -20.72 10.55
C ILE A 113 -4.55 -19.59 9.53
N PHE A 114 -3.33 -19.17 9.25
CA PHE A 114 -3.02 -18.15 8.27
C PHE A 114 -2.77 -18.78 6.91
N THR A 115 -3.35 -18.20 5.86
CA THR A 115 -3.14 -18.64 4.47
C THR A 115 -2.10 -17.77 3.78
N ARG A 116 -1.88 -16.55 4.27
CA ARG A 116 -0.90 -15.61 3.73
C ARG A 116 -0.56 -14.52 4.75
N VAL A 117 0.72 -14.14 4.82
CA VAL A 117 1.17 -12.85 5.35
C VAL A 117 1.96 -12.15 4.24
N GLY A 118 1.66 -10.89 3.98
CA GLY A 118 2.27 -10.12 2.89
C GLY A 118 2.53 -8.68 3.27
N PHE A 119 3.61 -8.13 2.74
CA PHE A 119 3.99 -6.73 2.83
C PHE A 119 4.35 -6.23 1.43
N ARG A 120 3.59 -5.25 0.96
CA ARG A 120 3.68 -4.69 -0.38
C ARG A 120 4.05 -3.23 -0.33
N ILE A 121 5.03 -2.83 -1.12
CA ILE A 121 5.53 -1.47 -1.23
C ILE A 121 5.50 -1.02 -2.69
N TRP A 122 5.00 0.20 -2.91
CA TRP A 122 4.99 0.85 -4.22
C TRP A 122 5.98 1.99 -4.22
N TYR A 123 6.94 1.91 -5.13
CA TYR A 123 7.81 3.01 -5.47
C TYR A 123 7.37 3.61 -6.81
N ILE A 124 7.26 4.93 -6.87
CA ILE A 124 7.01 5.66 -8.12
C ILE A 124 8.26 6.42 -8.55
N PHE A 125 8.51 6.45 -9.85
CA PHE A 125 9.60 7.14 -10.50
C PHE A 125 9.00 8.13 -11.49
N ARG A 126 9.07 9.42 -11.17
CA ARG A 126 8.46 10.48 -11.98
C ARG A 126 8.90 10.40 -13.45
N ALA A 127 7.95 10.62 -14.34
CA ALA A 127 8.14 10.74 -15.78
C ALA A 127 7.36 11.94 -16.30
N GLU A 128 7.81 12.50 -17.43
CA GLU A 128 7.10 13.61 -18.09
C GLU A 128 5.93 13.11 -18.96
N THR A 129 6.06 11.90 -19.49
CA THR A 129 5.07 11.25 -20.35
C THR A 129 5.07 9.75 -20.09
N LEU A 130 4.01 9.04 -20.52
CA LEU A 130 3.98 7.57 -20.48
C LEU A 130 5.12 6.95 -21.29
N THR A 131 5.43 7.52 -22.46
CA THR A 131 6.56 7.09 -23.31
C THR A 131 7.91 7.22 -22.60
N ASP A 132 8.11 8.28 -21.83
CA ASP A 132 9.33 8.47 -21.02
C ASP A 132 9.43 7.41 -19.91
N ALA A 133 8.33 7.11 -19.22
CA ALA A 133 8.30 6.05 -18.21
C ALA A 133 8.65 4.67 -18.81
N GLU A 134 8.02 4.32 -19.94
CA GLU A 134 8.26 3.05 -20.65
C GLU A 134 9.70 2.94 -21.18
N SER A 135 10.26 4.04 -21.69
CA SER A 135 11.65 4.11 -22.14
C SER A 135 12.62 3.84 -20.99
N TRP A 136 12.39 4.45 -19.82
CA TRP A 136 13.18 4.20 -18.61
C TRP A 136 13.08 2.75 -18.13
N ILE A 137 11.87 2.16 -18.11
CA ILE A 137 11.67 0.76 -17.74
C ILE A 137 12.43 -0.17 -18.71
N LYS A 138 12.35 0.10 -20.01
CA LYS A 138 13.08 -0.67 -21.03
C LYS A 138 14.59 -0.64 -20.83
N GLN A 139 15.14 0.52 -20.46
CA GLN A 139 16.55 0.66 -20.12
C GLN A 139 16.90 -0.12 -18.85
N LEU A 140 16.06 -0.03 -17.82
CA LEU A 140 16.27 -0.70 -16.54
C LEU A 140 16.31 -2.23 -16.67
N LEU A 141 15.36 -2.79 -17.42
CA LEU A 141 15.23 -4.24 -17.53
C LEU A 141 16.24 -4.88 -18.47
N GLY A 142 16.86 -4.09 -19.36
CA GLY A 142 17.84 -4.56 -20.34
C GLY A 142 17.23 -5.55 -21.33
N ILE A 143 16.92 -5.08 -22.55
CA ILE A 143 16.47 -5.87 -23.71
C ILE A 143 15.69 -7.15 -23.32
N ILE A 144 14.56 -7.03 -22.62
CA ILE A 144 13.56 -8.09 -22.71
C ILE A 144 12.93 -7.88 -24.09
N PRO A 145 13.20 -8.74 -25.08
CA PRO A 145 12.64 -8.54 -26.41
C PRO A 145 11.14 -8.76 -26.33
N PHE A 146 10.38 -7.67 -26.34
CA PHE A 146 8.99 -7.74 -26.76
C PHE A 146 9.00 -7.74 -28.28
N ASP A 147 8.51 -8.82 -28.89
CA ASP A 147 8.46 -8.92 -30.34
C ASP A 147 7.28 -8.10 -30.87
N ASP A 148 7.58 -6.93 -31.44
CA ASP A 148 6.59 -6.08 -32.11
C ASP A 148 5.89 -6.80 -33.28
N GLN A 149 6.40 -7.96 -33.75
CA GLN A 149 5.69 -8.82 -34.69
C GLN A 149 4.37 -9.36 -34.12
N ILE A 150 4.27 -9.58 -32.79
CA ILE A 150 3.02 -10.02 -32.17
C ILE A 150 1.95 -8.94 -32.33
N ALA A 151 2.29 -7.68 -32.07
CA ALA A 151 1.37 -6.56 -32.26
C ALA A 151 0.99 -6.39 -33.74
N LYS A 152 1.96 -6.54 -34.65
CA LYS A 152 1.70 -6.52 -36.11
C LYS A 152 0.77 -7.66 -36.55
N ALA A 153 0.98 -8.88 -36.05
CA ALA A 153 0.13 -10.03 -36.33
C ALA A 153 -1.30 -9.86 -35.79
N LEU A 154 -1.45 -9.14 -34.67
CA LEU A 154 -2.73 -8.77 -34.09
C LEU A 154 -3.30 -7.51 -34.76
N ASN A 155 -3.64 -7.62 -36.04
CA ASN A 155 -4.31 -6.57 -36.83
C ASN A 155 -3.53 -5.25 -36.96
N ASN A 156 -2.19 -5.30 -37.08
CA ASN A 156 -1.34 -4.10 -37.12
C ASN A 156 -1.57 -3.17 -35.91
N SER A 157 -1.81 -3.75 -34.73
CA SER A 157 -2.03 -2.99 -33.51
C SER A 157 -0.72 -2.40 -32.96
N SER A 158 -0.86 -1.40 -32.09
CA SER A 158 0.24 -0.80 -31.34
C SER A 158 0.20 -1.25 -29.88
N VAL A 159 1.37 -1.42 -29.26
CA VAL A 159 1.47 -1.71 -27.82
C VAL A 159 1.13 -0.45 -27.03
N GLU A 160 0.06 -0.49 -26.24
CA GLU A 160 -0.36 0.64 -25.39
C GLU A 160 0.40 0.70 -24.05
N ALA A 161 0.72 -0.45 -23.47
CA ALA A 161 1.44 -0.55 -22.19
C ALA A 161 2.23 -1.86 -22.07
N ARG A 162 3.29 -1.86 -21.25
CA ARG A 162 4.04 -3.08 -20.89
C ARG A 162 4.02 -3.26 -19.38
N ASN A 163 3.79 -4.50 -18.94
CA ASN A 163 3.88 -4.87 -17.53
C ASN A 163 4.80 -6.08 -17.39
N TYR A 164 5.86 -5.91 -16.62
CA TYR A 164 6.82 -6.96 -16.33
C TYR A 164 6.62 -7.41 -14.89
N ALA A 165 6.39 -8.70 -14.68
CA ALA A 165 6.25 -9.26 -13.35
C ALA A 165 7.13 -10.50 -13.22
N VAL A 166 7.82 -10.61 -12.09
CA VAL A 166 8.59 -11.80 -11.71
C VAL A 166 8.19 -12.22 -10.29
N VAL A 167 8.10 -13.53 -10.08
CA VAL A 167 7.93 -14.12 -8.74
C VAL A 167 9.19 -14.89 -8.41
N ILE A 168 9.83 -14.51 -7.32
CA ILE A 168 11.07 -15.09 -6.80
C ILE A 168 10.70 -15.85 -5.54
N ALA A 169 10.99 -17.14 -5.50
CA ALA A 169 10.86 -17.94 -4.30
C ALA A 169 12.22 -18.05 -3.59
N SER A 170 12.36 -17.49 -2.39
CA SER A 170 13.49 -17.76 -1.50
C SER A 170 13.11 -18.80 -0.45
N SER A 171 14.06 -19.20 0.38
CA SER A 171 13.85 -20.19 1.44
C SER A 171 12.96 -19.68 2.58
N ASP A 172 12.96 -18.38 2.82
CA ASP A 172 12.24 -17.73 3.93
C ASP A 172 10.90 -17.09 3.49
N ARG A 173 10.85 -16.49 2.30
CA ARG A 173 9.66 -15.84 1.77
C ARG A 173 9.63 -15.82 0.23
N LYS A 174 8.58 -15.29 -0.36
CA LYS A 174 8.44 -15.08 -1.80
C LYS A 174 8.38 -13.58 -2.08
N PHE A 175 8.87 -13.17 -3.24
CA PHE A 175 8.78 -11.80 -3.72
C PHE A 175 8.10 -11.79 -5.08
N ARG A 176 7.02 -11.02 -5.22
CA ARG A 176 6.52 -10.61 -6.53
C ARG A 176 7.01 -9.19 -6.78
N ILE A 177 7.78 -8.99 -7.85
CA ILE A 177 8.22 -7.68 -8.30
C ILE A 177 7.54 -7.41 -9.63
N SER A 178 6.80 -6.31 -9.72
CA SER A 178 6.15 -5.82 -10.93
C SER A 178 6.68 -4.44 -11.29
N ILE A 179 6.89 -4.17 -12.57
CA ILE A 179 7.23 -2.84 -13.06
C ILE A 179 6.44 -2.51 -14.33
N ASN A 180 5.84 -1.32 -14.36
CA ASN A 180 5.03 -0.85 -15.48
C ASN A 180 4.94 0.68 -15.48
N GLY A 181 4.70 1.28 -16.65
CA GLY A 181 4.28 2.67 -16.74
C GLY A 181 2.89 2.84 -16.14
N VAL A 182 2.67 3.95 -15.44
CA VAL A 182 1.37 4.33 -14.88
C VAL A 182 1.06 5.78 -15.23
N GLU A 183 -0.23 6.01 -15.46
CA GLU A 183 -0.82 7.34 -15.60
C GLU A 183 -1.76 7.57 -14.41
N SER A 184 -1.63 8.71 -13.75
CA SER A 184 -2.54 9.08 -12.67
C SER A 184 -3.88 9.48 -13.26
N TYR A 185 -4.97 8.88 -12.79
CA TYR A 185 -6.31 9.36 -13.14
C TYR A 185 -6.50 10.79 -12.63
N ALA A 186 -6.89 11.70 -13.52
CA ALA A 186 -7.36 13.02 -13.12
C ALA A 186 -8.62 12.86 -12.28
N LYS A 187 -8.53 13.13 -10.98
CA LYS A 187 -9.70 13.22 -10.11
C LYS A 187 -10.38 14.57 -10.37
N LEU A 188 -11.37 14.58 -11.25
CA LEU A 188 -12.29 15.71 -11.37
C LEU A 188 -13.22 15.66 -10.15
N ASP A 189 -13.11 16.64 -9.25
CA ASP A 189 -14.05 16.81 -8.16
C ASP A 189 -15.40 17.31 -8.72
N ILE A 190 -16.20 16.36 -9.18
CA ILE A 190 -17.58 16.60 -9.60
C ILE A 190 -18.45 16.33 -8.36
N ARG A 191 -18.62 17.35 -7.53
CA ARG A 191 -19.57 17.44 -6.40
C ARG A 191 -19.20 16.72 -5.09
N GLY A 192 -17.98 16.90 -4.59
CA GLY A 192 -17.72 17.06 -3.15
C GLY A 192 -18.29 15.99 -2.21
N ASN A 193 -18.06 14.70 -2.49
CA ASN A 193 -18.39 13.64 -1.53
C ASN A 193 -17.39 13.66 -0.37
N ILE A 194 -17.73 14.49 0.62
CA ILE A 194 -17.07 14.59 1.92
C ILE A 194 -17.49 13.38 2.75
N LEU A 195 -16.58 12.88 3.58
CA LEU A 195 -16.89 11.88 4.60
C LEU A 195 -17.91 12.49 5.58
N ASP A 196 -19.18 12.07 5.51
CA ASP A 196 -20.26 12.63 6.33
C ASP A 196 -20.22 12.10 7.77
N VAL A 197 -19.21 12.52 8.54
CA VAL A 197 -19.16 12.29 9.98
C VAL A 197 -19.69 13.53 10.68
N ARG A 198 -20.77 13.38 11.46
CA ARG A 198 -21.30 14.49 12.28
C ARG A 198 -20.23 14.91 13.29
N VAL A 199 -19.78 16.16 13.21
CA VAL A 199 -18.79 16.76 14.12
C VAL A 199 -19.15 16.55 15.60
N SER A 200 -20.44 16.56 15.94
CA SER A 200 -20.91 16.32 17.31
C SER A 200 -20.64 14.93 17.88
N LYS A 201 -20.21 13.97 17.05
CA LYS A 201 -19.84 12.60 17.46
C LYS A 201 -18.33 12.38 17.54
N LEU A 202 -17.52 13.37 17.16
CA LEU A 202 -16.07 13.26 17.22
C LEU A 202 -15.58 13.51 18.65
N HIS A 203 -14.57 12.75 19.07
CA HIS A 203 -13.87 13.03 20.32
C HIS A 203 -13.18 14.39 20.21
N ARG A 204 -13.05 15.15 21.32
CA ARG A 204 -12.45 16.52 21.31
C ARG A 204 -11.05 16.58 20.69
N GLU A 205 -10.31 15.47 20.74
CA GLU A 205 -8.97 15.37 20.14
C GLU A 205 -9.01 15.08 18.63
N GLN A 206 -10.09 14.47 18.13
CA GLN A 206 -10.27 14.10 16.72
C GLN A 206 -10.52 15.32 15.82
N ASP A 207 -11.16 16.37 16.36
CA ASP A 207 -11.42 17.62 15.63
C ASP A 207 -10.13 18.28 15.11
N LYS A 208 -9.04 18.21 15.88
CA LYS A 208 -7.74 18.78 15.49
C LYS A 208 -7.16 18.07 14.26
N TYR A 209 -7.30 16.75 14.19
CA TYR A 209 -6.79 15.95 13.08
C TYR A 209 -7.61 16.14 11.81
N LEU A 210 -8.94 16.28 11.93
CA LEU A 210 -9.83 16.53 10.79
C LEU A 210 -9.49 17.84 10.07
N LEU A 211 -9.23 18.92 10.83
CA LEU A 211 -8.85 20.22 10.26
C LEU A 211 -7.50 20.16 9.51
N LYS A 212 -6.60 19.28 9.92
CA LYS A 212 -5.31 19.07 9.23
C LYS A 212 -5.54 18.37 7.88
N GLN A 213 -6.31 17.29 7.84
CA GLN A 213 -6.62 16.56 6.61
C GLN A 213 -7.38 17.41 5.57
N LEU A 214 -8.31 18.27 6.01
CA LEU A 214 -9.03 19.16 5.10
C LEU A 214 -8.11 20.20 4.43
N LYS A 215 -6.99 20.57 5.08
CA LYS A 215 -5.97 21.45 4.49
C LYS A 215 -5.06 20.69 3.52
N GLU A 216 -4.71 19.45 3.84
CA GLU A 216 -3.90 18.57 2.99
C GLU A 216 -4.67 18.22 1.70
N LYS A 217 -5.94 17.81 1.79
CA LYS A 217 -6.80 17.49 0.62
C LYS A 217 -7.01 18.64 -0.36
N LYS A 218 -6.87 19.90 0.08
CA LYS A 218 -6.99 21.08 -0.79
C LYS A 218 -5.74 21.35 -1.63
N ARG A 219 -4.63 20.68 -1.36
CA ARG A 219 -3.44 20.73 -2.20
C ARG A 219 -3.54 19.56 -3.18
N VAL A 220 -3.85 19.82 -4.44
CA VAL A 220 -3.82 18.79 -5.49
C VAL A 220 -3.01 19.39 -6.63
N ALA A 221 -1.69 19.19 -6.60
CA ALA A 221 -0.83 19.81 -7.61
C ALA A 221 0.50 19.09 -7.90
N LYS A 222 0.88 18.02 -7.21
CA LYS A 222 2.27 17.52 -7.29
C LYS A 222 2.49 16.01 -7.47
N ASN A 223 1.44 15.17 -7.44
CA ASN A 223 1.62 13.78 -7.84
C ASN A 223 1.98 13.73 -9.33
N PRO A 224 2.99 12.92 -9.73
CA PRO A 224 3.40 12.87 -11.11
C PRO A 224 2.25 12.31 -11.96
N HIS A 225 1.90 13.02 -13.04
CA HIS A 225 0.85 12.57 -13.97
C HIS A 225 1.22 11.27 -14.65
N PHE A 226 2.51 11.06 -14.91
CA PHE A 226 3.08 9.85 -15.45
C PHE A 226 4.24 9.38 -14.58
N ALA A 227 4.35 8.09 -14.35
CA ALA A 227 5.45 7.51 -13.60
C ALA A 227 5.77 6.09 -14.08
N GLY A 228 7.01 5.64 -13.85
CA GLY A 228 7.28 4.21 -13.72
C GLY A 228 6.90 3.77 -12.32
N MET A 229 6.14 2.70 -12.17
CA MET A 229 5.78 2.13 -10.87
C MET A 229 6.53 0.81 -10.67
N LEU A 230 7.23 0.70 -9.55
CA LEU A 230 7.82 -0.53 -9.06
C LEU A 230 6.99 -1.02 -7.86
N ASP A 231 6.34 -2.16 -8.05
CA ASP A 231 5.44 -2.78 -7.08
C ASP A 231 6.07 -4.08 -6.56
N ILE A 232 6.44 -4.08 -5.29
CA ILE A 232 7.13 -5.20 -4.65
C ILE A 232 6.25 -5.76 -3.55
N ASP A 233 5.90 -7.04 -3.64
CA ASP A 233 5.12 -7.77 -2.67
C ASP A 233 5.98 -8.91 -2.08
N SER A 234 6.38 -8.75 -0.82
CA SER A 234 7.09 -9.74 0.00
C SER A 234 6.08 -10.56 0.79
N PHE A 235 6.07 -11.88 0.67
CA PHE A 235 5.03 -12.70 1.29
C PHE A 235 5.42 -14.12 1.65
N VAL A 236 4.71 -14.68 2.62
CA VAL A 236 4.78 -16.08 3.00
C VAL A 236 3.41 -16.71 2.82
N GLU A 237 3.38 -17.86 2.14
CA GLU A 237 2.21 -18.72 2.07
C GLU A 237 2.19 -19.64 3.28
N THR A 238 1.01 -19.84 3.87
CA THR A 238 0.81 -20.73 5.04
C THR A 238 1.81 -20.51 6.18
N PRO A 239 1.94 -19.27 6.71
CA PRO A 239 2.87 -19.01 7.81
C PRO A 239 2.39 -19.67 9.11
N ASN A 240 3.35 -20.10 9.95
CA ASN A 240 3.07 -20.74 11.25
C ASN A 240 2.55 -19.75 12.31
N GLY A 241 2.70 -18.45 12.07
CA GLY A 241 2.31 -17.39 12.97
C GLY A 241 2.45 -16.04 12.28
N VAL A 242 2.07 -14.98 12.99
CA VAL A 242 2.10 -13.61 12.48
C VAL A 242 2.74 -12.72 13.53
N ASP A 243 3.88 -12.14 13.18
CA ASP A 243 4.52 -11.03 13.88
C ASP A 243 4.65 -9.92 12.85
N ALA A 244 3.78 -8.91 12.94
CA ALA A 244 3.72 -7.90 11.89
C ALA A 244 4.98 -7.03 11.89
N LYS A 245 5.48 -6.69 13.07
CA LYS A 245 6.69 -5.86 13.21
C LYS A 245 7.89 -6.53 12.59
N ASP A 246 8.19 -7.76 13.01
CA ASP A 246 9.32 -8.52 12.45
C ASP A 246 9.16 -8.71 10.93
N PHE A 247 7.96 -9.10 10.49
CA PHE A 247 7.71 -9.37 9.07
C PHE A 247 7.90 -8.14 8.18
N ILE A 248 7.36 -6.99 8.59
CA ILE A 248 7.44 -5.73 7.84
C ILE A 248 8.88 -5.21 7.86
N THR A 249 9.51 -5.14 9.03
CA THR A 249 10.88 -4.62 9.18
C THR A 249 11.87 -5.45 8.37
N GLU A 250 11.80 -6.78 8.44
CA GLU A 250 12.69 -7.63 7.66
C GLU A 250 12.41 -7.54 6.16
N SER A 251 11.13 -7.43 5.75
CA SER A 251 10.79 -7.23 4.33
C SER A 251 11.35 -5.91 3.80
N LEU A 252 11.20 -4.81 4.55
CA LEU A 252 11.77 -3.51 4.19
C LEU A 252 13.29 -3.59 4.05
N ARG A 253 13.97 -4.15 5.06
CA ARG A 253 15.42 -4.31 5.06
C ARG A 253 15.91 -5.09 3.84
N GLN A 254 15.29 -6.24 3.54
CA GLN A 254 15.68 -7.07 2.39
C GLN A 254 15.47 -6.33 1.06
N ILE A 255 14.39 -5.56 0.92
CA ILE A 255 14.10 -4.77 -0.28
C ILE A 255 15.13 -3.63 -0.44
N GLU A 256 15.36 -2.86 0.61
CA GLU A 256 16.30 -1.72 0.60
C GLU A 256 17.76 -2.17 0.41
N ASP A 257 18.15 -3.33 0.93
CA ASP A 257 19.48 -3.90 0.74
C ASP A 257 19.71 -4.47 -0.67
N ALA A 258 18.64 -4.95 -1.34
CA ALA A 258 18.73 -5.62 -2.63
C ALA A 258 18.63 -4.65 -3.82
N LEU A 259 17.66 -3.74 -3.81
CA LEU A 259 17.37 -2.89 -4.97
C LEU A 259 18.53 -2.00 -5.44
N PRO A 260 19.30 -1.32 -4.55
CA PRO A 260 20.42 -0.49 -4.97
C PRO A 260 21.59 -1.28 -5.59
N LYS A 261 21.67 -2.59 -5.36
CA LYS A 261 22.74 -3.44 -5.93
C LYS A 261 22.48 -3.78 -7.40
N VAL A 262 21.21 -3.77 -7.82
CA VAL A 262 20.82 -4.08 -9.20
C VAL A 262 21.19 -2.93 -10.16
N SER A 263 21.12 -1.68 -9.70
CA SER A 263 21.42 -0.50 -10.52
C SER A 263 22.90 -0.31 -10.86
N LYS A 264 23.83 -0.96 -10.14
CA LYS A 264 25.28 -0.84 -10.38
C LYS A 264 25.83 -1.74 -11.49
N LYS A 265 25.03 -2.68 -12.03
CA LYS A 265 25.51 -3.70 -13.00
C LYS A 265 25.17 -3.40 -14.47
N VAL A 266 24.51 -2.28 -14.78
CA VAL A 266 24.04 -1.93 -16.14
C VAL A 266 24.89 -0.80 -16.77
N ILE A 267 26.09 -0.55 -16.26
CA ILE A 267 27.06 0.41 -16.85
C ILE A 267 28.23 -0.39 -17.43
#